data_AF-A0A2S1PUM3-F1
#
_entry.id   AF-A0A2S1PUM3-F1
#
_cell.length_a   1.000
_cell.length_b   1.000
_cell.length_c   1.000
_cell.angle_alpha   90.00
_cell.angle_beta   90.00
_cell.angle_gamma   90.00
#
_symmetry.space_group_name_H-M   'P 1'
#
loop_
_entity.id
_entity.type
_entity.pdbx_description
1 polymer ?
#
loop_
_entity_poly.entity_id
_entity_poly.type
_entity_poly.pdbx_seq_one_letter_code
_entity_poly.pdbx_strand_id
1 'polypeptide(L)' 'MFDIIWVLIRLGSLLFFLSVIIDIEIILFISGLMLLHLNFGLSTILSDYVHVNKIKLILSFLIRLSTIEISRYILELLL' A
#
# COMPACT_ATOMS: atom_id res chain seq x y z
N MET A 1 12.94 43.74 -8.04
CA MET A 1 11.88 43.85 -7.02
C MET A 1 11.07 42.57 -7.08
N PHE A 2 10.84 41.93 -5.94
CA PHE A 2 9.90 40.80 -5.90
C PHE A 2 8.50 41.36 -6.10
N ASP A 3 7.82 40.94 -7.15
CA ASP A 3 6.39 41.23 -7.31
C ASP A 3 5.58 40.09 -6.68
N ILE A 4 4.30 40.37 -6.44
CA ILE A 4 3.38 39.41 -5.83
C ILE A 4 3.26 38.14 -6.69
N ILE A 5 3.38 38.29 -8.01
CA ILE A 5 3.31 37.18 -8.98
C ILE A 5 4.45 36.19 -8.75
N TRP A 6 5.69 36.67 -8.57
CA TRP A 6 6.86 35.84 -8.31
C TRP A 6 6.71 35.01 -7.03
N VAL A 7 6.14 35.61 -5.97
CA VAL A 7 5.88 34.90 -4.70
C VAL A 7 4.78 33.85 -4.89
N LEU A 8 3.68 34.20 -5.55
CA LEU A 8 2.56 33.31 -5.80
C LEU A 8 2.95 32.09 -6.64
N ILE A 9 3.78 32.25 -7.68
CA ILE A 9 4.25 31.13 -8.50
C ILE A 9 5.03 30.12 -7.65
N ARG A 10 5.90 30.60 -6.74
CA ARG A 10 6.71 29.73 -5.88
C ARG A 10 5.88 29.01 -4.83
N LEU A 11 4.95 29.72 -4.20
CA LEU A 11 3.98 29.11 -3.28
C LEU A 11 3.12 28.06 -4.00
N GLY A 12 2.66 28.36 -5.21
CA GLY A 12 1.91 27.41 -6.04
C GLY A 12 2.71 26.14 -6.34
N SER A 13 3.98 26.28 -6.72
CA SER A 13 4.85 25.12 -6.96
C SER A 13 5.11 24.29 -5.70
N LEU A 14 5.24 24.94 -4.54
CA LEU A 14 5.48 24.26 -3.26
C LEU A 14 4.23 23.50 -2.80
N LEU A 15 3.05 24.12 -2.93
CA LEU A 15 1.77 23.47 -2.62
C LEU A 15 1.48 22.29 -3.55
N PHE A 16 1.77 22.43 -4.84
CA PHE A 16 1.64 21.33 -5.80
C PHE A 16 2.56 20.16 -5.45
N PHE A 17 3.82 20.45 -5.08
CA PHE A 17 4.74 19.40 -4.67
C PHE A 17 4.27 18.70 -3.39
N LEU A 18 3.75 19.47 -2.42
CA LEU A 18 3.20 18.92 -1.18
C LEU A 18 1.97 18.04 -1.44
N SER A 19 1.06 18.44 -2.34
CA SER A 19 -0.11 17.62 -2.67
C SER A 19 0.28 16.29 -3.29
N VAL A 20 1.25 16.28 -4.22
CA VAL A 20 1.75 15.03 -4.82
C VAL A 20 2.32 14.07 -3.75
N ILE A 21 3.06 14.59 -2.76
CA ILE A 21 3.58 13.77 -1.66
C ILE A 21 2.43 13.17 -0.84
N ILE A 22 1.43 13.99 -0.47
CA ILE A 22 0.27 13.55 0.31
C ILE A 22 -0.51 12.47 -0.45
N ASP A 23 -0.72 12.64 -1.76
CA ASP A 23 -1.42 11.67 -2.60
C ASP A 23 -0.70 10.31 -2.60
N ILE A 24 0.63 10.31 -2.76
CA ILE A 24 1.45 9.08 -2.69
C ILE A 24 1.35 8.44 -1.31
N GLU A 25 1.43 9.22 -0.24
CA GLU A 25 1.31 8.72 1.14
C GLU A 25 -0.04 8.05 1.39
N ILE A 26 -1.13 8.67 0.94
CA ILE A 26 -2.48 8.10 1.06
C ILE A 26 -2.59 6.78 0.30
N ILE A 27 -2.04 6.67 -0.91
CA ILE A 27 -2.06 5.43 -1.68
C ILE A 27 -1.27 4.33 -0.98
N LEU A 28 -0.07 4.64 -0.48
CA LEU A 28 0.75 3.69 0.29
C LEU A 28 0.08 3.25 1.59
N PHE A 29 -0.60 4.17 2.28
CA PHE A 29 -1.33 3.87 3.50
C PHE A 29 -2.51 2.92 3.24
N ILE A 30 -3.35 3.22 2.26
CA ILE A 30 -4.52 2.40 1.91
C ILE A 30 -4.08 1.02 1.41
N SER A 31 -3.06 0.95 0.57
CA SER A 31 -2.52 -0.34 0.09
C SER A 31 -1.93 -1.18 1.22
N GLY A 32 -1.23 -0.57 2.17
CA GLY A 32 -0.74 -1.24 3.37
C GLY A 32 -1.88 -1.83 4.23
N LEU A 33 -2.94 -1.04 4.46
CA LEU A 33 -4.13 -1.52 5.19
C LEU A 33 -4.82 -2.67 4.46
N MET A 34 -4.94 -2.60 3.13
CA MET A 34 -5.52 -3.67 2.32
C MET A 34 -4.71 -4.97 2.45
N LEU A 35 -3.39 -4.90 2.31
CA LEU A 35 -2.51 -6.06 2.45
C LEU A 35 -2.62 -6.68 3.85
N LEU A 36 -2.64 -5.85 4.90
CA LEU A 36 -2.81 -6.31 6.28
C LEU A 36 -4.17 -6.98 6.48
N HIS A 37 -5.24 -6.38 5.97
CA HIS A 37 -6.59 -6.94 6.03
C HIS A 37 -6.67 -8.32 5.35
N LEU A 38 -6.11 -8.45 4.14
CA LEU A 38 -6.07 -9.72 3.42
C LEU A 38 -5.27 -10.79 4.17
N ASN A 39 -4.10 -10.43 4.70
CA ASN A 39 -3.24 -11.38 5.41
C ASN A 39 -3.93 -11.94 6.66
N PHE A 40 -4.55 -11.07 7.46
CA PHE A 40 -5.28 -11.50 8.65
C PHE A 40 -6.55 -12.27 8.30
N GLY A 41 -7.34 -11.79 7.33
CA GLY A 41 -8.56 -12.46 6.89
C GLY A 41 -8.29 -13.89 6.42
N LEU A 42 -7.29 -14.08 5.54
CA LEU A 42 -6.91 -15.41 5.05
C LEU A 42 -6.32 -16.29 6.16
N SER A 43 -5.53 -15.72 7.06
CA SER A 43 -4.97 -16.47 8.20
C SER A 43 -6.07 -17.00 9.13
N THR A 44 -7.12 -16.20 9.37
CA THR A 44 -8.29 -16.62 10.14
C THR A 44 -9.08 -17.72 9.42
N ILE A 45 -9.29 -17.61 8.10
CA ILE A 45 -9.92 -18.69 7.33
C ILE A 45 -9.11 -19.99 7.43
N LEU A 46 -7.78 -19.91 7.35
CA LEU A 46 -6.94 -21.09 7.54
C LEU A 46 -7.02 -21.66 8.96
N SER A 47 -7.15 -20.83 9.99
CA SER A 47 -7.29 -21.32 11.36
C SER A 47 -8.61 -22.04 11.58
N ASP A 48 -9.67 -21.54 10.97
CA ASP A 48 -11.03 -21.99 11.25
C ASP A 48 -11.39 -23.25 10.45
N TYR A 49 -10.92 -23.35 9.21
CA TYR A 49 -11.35 -24.40 8.29
C TYR A 49 -10.28 -25.46 7.95
N VAL A 50 -8.99 -25.21 8.24
CA VAL A 50 -7.91 -26.16 7.89
C VAL A 50 -7.29 -26.77 9.14
N HIS A 51 -7.67 -28.02 9.41
CA HIS A 51 -7.20 -28.76 10.60
C HIS A 51 -5.97 -29.66 10.36
N VAL A 52 -5.55 -29.83 9.11
CA VAL A 52 -4.34 -30.61 8.77
C VAL A 52 -3.12 -29.70 8.79
N ASN A 53 -2.27 -29.84 9.80
CA ASN A 53 -1.11 -28.96 10.03
C ASN A 53 -0.18 -28.80 8.82
N LYS A 54 0.08 -29.89 8.07
CA LYS A 54 0.91 -29.84 6.85
C LYS A 54 0.31 -28.91 5.78
N ILE A 55 -1.01 -29.01 5.58
CA ILE A 55 -1.75 -28.18 4.61
C ILE A 55 -1.76 -26.73 5.08
N LYS A 56 -2.04 -26.49 6.37
CA LYS A 56 -2.04 -25.15 6.97
C LYS A 56 -0.69 -24.44 6.79
N LEU A 57 0.42 -25.16 6.98
CA LEU A 57 1.77 -24.62 6.77
C LEU A 57 2.00 -24.23 5.31
N ILE A 58 1.69 -25.11 4.36
CA ILE A 58 1.81 -24.83 2.92
C ILE A 58 0.97 -23.60 2.54
N LEU A 59 -0.30 -23.55 2.98
CA LEU A 59 -1.20 -22.45 2.66
C LEU A 59 -0.73 -21.13 3.28
N SER A 60 -0.21 -21.14 4.52
CA SER A 60 0.36 -19.93 5.13
C SER A 60 1.58 -19.41 4.36
N PHE A 61 2.40 -20.30 3.82
CA PHE A 61 3.52 -19.92 2.95
C PHE A 61 3.04 -19.32 1.64
N LEU A 62 2.01 -19.90 1.03
CA LEU A 62 1.39 -19.36 -0.19
C LEU A 62 0.72 -17.99 0.05
N ILE A 63 0.07 -17.77 1.19
CA ILE A 63 -0.46 -16.46 1.56
C ILE A 63 0.68 -15.43 1.59
N ARG A 64 1.81 -15.73 2.23
CA ARG A 64 2.97 -14.83 2.25
C ARG A 64 3.50 -14.52 0.84
N LEU A 65 3.65 -15.53 0.01
CA LEU A 65 4.05 -15.32 -1.40
C LEU A 65 3.04 -14.45 -2.14
N SER A 66 1.74 -14.68 -1.97
CA SER A 66 0.70 -13.87 -2.59
C SER A 66 0.74 -12.42 -2.13
N THR A 67 1.03 -12.16 -0.85
CA THR A 67 1.15 -10.78 -0.35
C THR A 67 2.34 -10.04 -0.93
N ILE A 68 3.47 -10.73 -1.16
CA ILE A 68 4.62 -10.15 -1.86
C ILE A 68 4.25 -9.82 -3.31
N GLU A 69 3.59 -10.75 -4.00
CA GLU A 69 3.21 -10.57 -5.40
C GLU A 69 2.17 -9.45 -5.59
N ILE A 70 1.17 -9.35 -4.71
CA ILE A 70 0.21 -8.24 -4.72
C ILE A 70 0.93 -6.92 -4.43
N SER A 71 1.86 -6.88 -3.48
CA SER A 71 2.64 -5.67 -3.19
C SER A 71 3.50 -5.23 -4.38
N ARG A 72 4.04 -6.18 -5.15
CA ARG A 72 4.77 -5.90 -6.40
C ARG A 72 3.87 -5.22 -7.42
N TYR A 73 2.67 -5.75 -7.67
CA TYR A 73 1.72 -5.13 -8.60
C TYR A 73 1.27 -3.74 -8.17
N ILE A 74 1.10 -3.49 -6.87
CA ILE A 74 0.77 -2.16 -6.35
C ILE A 74 1.90 -1.17 -6.63
N LEU A 75 3.16 -1.58 -6.42
CA LEU A 75 4.33 -0.75 -6.72
C LEU A 75 4.50 -0.52 -8.23
N GLU A 76 4.23 -1.53 -9.07
CA GLU A 76 4.23 -1.37 -10.53
C GLU A 76 3.17 -0.40 -11.03
N LEU A 77 2.03 -0.29 -10.36
CA LEU A 77 0.99 0.67 -10.71
C LEU A 77 1.34 2.11 -10.32
N LEU A 78 2.29 2.28 -9.38
CA LEU A 78 2.79 3.58 -8.92
C LEU A 78 3.99 4.11 -9.74
N LEU A 79 4.68 3.24 -10.47
CA LEU A 79 5.87 3.55 -11.30
C LEU A 79 5.50 3.79 -12.77
#